data_AF-A0A1I0FC54-F1
#
_entry.id   AF-A0A1I0FC54-F1
#
_cell.length_a   1.000
_cell.length_b   1.000
_cell.length_c   1.000
_cell.angle_alpha   90.00
_cell.angle_beta   90.00
_cell.angle_gamma   90.00
#
_symmetry.space_group_name_H-M   'P 1'
#
loop_
_entity.id
_entity.type
_entity.pdbx_description
1 polymer ?
#
loop_
_entity_poly.entity_id
_entity_poly.type
_entity_poly.pdbx_seq_one_letter_code
_entity_poly.pdbx_strand_id
1 'polypeptide(L)'
;MADEKKHKQRINGKSIVLVILLFAVILGFYMSTSGGKKNEKKDDEFTILKEKNIEDSYPETPREVVKLYGRIVKCIYGKDMTSDKVEALVNQLRVLFDEELLEENPLEMQLQALDYDLKNFYENKEVIFNYEVNKNSLVTGKVDGIESATVELSFSLRKDKEYARSKELFLLRQDSDGKWKIVGWQLIKKEDKSKSAKEK
;
A
#
# COMPACT_ATOMS: atom_id res chain seq x y z
N MET A 1 37.04 -8.76 -8.04
CA MET A 1 36.00 -8.76 -6.99
C MET A 1 35.41 -7.36 -6.96
N ALA A 2 34.25 -7.16 -7.57
CA ALA A 2 33.65 -5.83 -7.74
C ALA A 2 32.52 -5.63 -6.73
N ASP A 3 32.61 -4.50 -6.02
CA ASP A 3 31.72 -4.00 -4.98
C ASP A 3 30.23 -4.07 -5.33
N GLU A 4 29.47 -4.71 -4.43
CA GLU A 4 28.01 -4.65 -4.38
C GLU A 4 27.58 -3.29 -3.79
N LYS A 5 27.32 -2.30 -4.64
CA LYS A 5 26.70 -1.03 -4.20
C LYS A 5 25.23 -1.27 -3.82
N LYS A 6 24.96 -1.55 -2.55
CA LYS A 6 23.62 -1.42 -1.96
C LYS A 6 23.24 0.05 -1.94
N HIS A 7 22.41 0.48 -2.89
CA HIS A 7 21.83 1.82 -2.89
C HIS A 7 20.83 1.92 -1.72
N LYS A 8 21.30 2.41 -0.57
CA LYS A 8 20.46 2.72 0.58
C LYS A 8 19.75 4.04 0.29
N GLN A 9 18.49 3.99 -0.15
CA GLN A 9 17.66 5.19 -0.24
C GLN A 9 17.52 5.75 1.19
N ARG A 10 18.09 6.93 1.43
CA ARG A 10 17.97 7.63 2.72
C ARG A 10 16.68 8.42 2.67
N ILE A 11 15.68 7.99 3.43
CA ILE A 11 14.44 8.74 3.62
C ILE A 11 14.75 9.80 4.67
N ASN A 12 14.74 11.08 4.27
CA ASN A 12 14.85 12.20 5.19
C ASN A 12 13.43 12.50 5.72
N GLY A 13 13.25 12.58 7.04
CA GLY A 13 11.94 12.74 7.70
C GLY A 13 11.14 13.98 7.29
N LYS A 14 11.76 14.95 6.62
CA LYS A 14 11.11 16.16 6.07
C LYS A 14 10.60 16.02 4.64
N SER A 15 10.83 14.87 3.99
CA SER A 15 10.41 14.59 2.61
C SER A 15 9.62 13.30 2.53
N ILE A 16 8.86 12.98 3.57
CA ILE A 16 7.76 12.04 3.49
C ILE A 16 6.71 12.76 2.66
N VAL A 17 6.85 12.66 1.34
CA VAL A 17 5.80 13.08 0.41
C VAL A 17 4.58 12.30 0.83
N LEU A 18 3.60 13.01 1.36
CA LEU A 18 2.24 12.54 1.57
C LEU A 18 1.74 12.12 0.19
N VAL A 19 1.98 10.86 -0.18
CA VAL A 19 1.34 10.27 -1.36
C VAL A 19 -0.09 9.99 -0.92
N ILE A 20 -0.88 11.06 -0.85
CA ILE A 20 -2.31 10.99 -1.09
C ILE A 20 -2.41 10.12 -2.34
N LEU A 21 -3.12 8.99 -2.22
CA LEU A 21 -3.47 8.09 -3.30
C LEU A 21 -4.28 8.86 -4.36
N LEU A 22 -3.59 9.70 -5.12
CA LEU A 22 -4.05 10.44 -6.27
C LEU A 22 -2.91 10.36 -7.29
N PHE A 23 -3.17 9.51 -8.29
CA PHE A 23 -2.45 9.35 -9.55
C PHE A 23 -1.07 8.66 -9.50
N ALA A 24 -1.13 7.34 -9.61
CA ALA A 24 -0.14 6.57 -10.35
C ALA A 24 -0.80 5.34 -11.01
N VAL A 25 -1.63 5.55 -12.04
CA VAL A 25 -1.62 4.92 -13.38
C VAL A 25 -2.89 5.39 -14.11
N ILE A 26 -2.88 6.60 -14.64
CA ILE A 26 -3.60 6.88 -15.89
C ILE A 26 -2.61 7.61 -16.78
N LEU A 27 -1.98 6.85 -17.69
CA LEU A 27 -1.89 7.11 -19.12
C LEU A 27 -0.96 6.07 -19.77
N GLY A 28 -1.55 5.21 -20.62
CA GLY A 28 -0.86 4.66 -21.79
C GLY A 28 -0.58 3.16 -21.85
N PHE A 29 -1.60 2.33 -22.08
CA PHE A 29 -1.55 1.41 -23.24
C PHE A 29 -2.94 0.92 -23.68
N TYR A 30 -3.17 1.01 -24.99
CA TYR A 30 -4.35 0.58 -25.73
C TYR A 30 -4.17 -0.87 -26.22
N MET A 31 -5.29 -1.57 -26.45
CA MET A 31 -5.49 -2.79 -27.27
C MET A 31 -5.25 -4.21 -26.69
N SER A 32 -6.38 -4.88 -26.43
CA SER A 32 -6.81 -6.18 -27.03
C SER A 32 -7.07 -7.39 -26.10
N THR A 33 -8.37 -7.72 -26.05
CA THR A 33 -9.09 -9.02 -26.02
C THR A 33 -8.83 -10.15 -25.00
N SER A 34 -9.95 -10.44 -24.33
CA SER A 34 -10.54 -11.76 -24.02
C SER A 34 -9.86 -12.68 -23.01
N GLY A 35 -10.57 -12.85 -21.88
CA GLY A 35 -11.15 -14.14 -21.52
C GLY A 35 -10.73 -14.72 -20.16
N GLY A 36 -11.72 -15.01 -19.31
CA GLY A 36 -11.63 -16.07 -18.29
C GLY A 36 -11.61 -15.61 -16.83
N LYS A 37 -12.78 -15.66 -16.17
CA LYS A 37 -12.97 -15.39 -14.73
C LYS A 37 -12.63 -16.62 -13.88
N LYS A 38 -12.07 -16.40 -12.69
CA LYS A 38 -12.32 -17.21 -11.48
C LYS A 38 -12.49 -16.27 -10.30
N ASN A 39 -13.59 -16.47 -9.57
CA ASN A 39 -13.98 -15.73 -8.37
C ASN A 39 -13.86 -16.67 -7.17
N GLU A 40 -13.32 -16.16 -6.07
CA GLU A 40 -13.30 -16.85 -4.78
C GLU A 40 -13.94 -15.93 -3.73
N LYS A 41 -14.57 -16.56 -2.73
CA LYS A 41 -15.53 -16.02 -1.75
C LYS A 41 -15.01 -14.76 -1.04
N LYS A 42 -15.73 -13.64 -1.17
CA LYS A 42 -15.30 -12.31 -0.70
C LYS A 42 -16.07 -11.76 0.50
N ASP A 43 -17.29 -12.25 0.76
CA ASP A 43 -18.10 -11.75 1.88
C ASP A 43 -17.56 -12.16 3.27
N ASP A 44 -16.77 -13.24 3.34
CA ASP A 44 -16.15 -13.71 4.58
C ASP A 44 -15.01 -12.79 5.06
N GLU A 45 -14.09 -12.43 4.15
CA GLU A 45 -12.91 -11.63 4.48
C GLU A 45 -13.29 -10.21 4.96
N PHE A 46 -14.32 -9.60 4.35
CA PHE A 46 -14.85 -8.31 4.81
C PHE A 46 -15.31 -8.39 6.26
N THR A 47 -16.10 -9.42 6.61
CA THR A 47 -16.66 -9.60 7.95
C THR A 47 -15.56 -9.77 8.98
N ILE A 48 -14.58 -10.65 8.68
CA ILE A 48 -13.41 -10.88 9.54
C ILE A 48 -12.64 -9.59 9.81
N LEU A 49 -12.42 -8.76 8.78
CA LEU A 49 -11.66 -7.51 8.93
C LEU A 49 -12.46 -6.41 9.62
N LYS A 50 -13.76 -6.30 9.34
CA LYS A 50 -14.66 -5.34 9.99
C LYS A 50 -14.76 -5.58 11.49
N GLU A 51 -14.87 -6.84 11.91
CA GLU A 51 -15.06 -7.24 13.31
C GLU A 51 -13.75 -7.38 14.09
N LYS A 52 -12.59 -7.31 13.42
CA LYS A 52 -11.29 -7.37 14.09
C LYS A 52 -11.15 -6.17 15.03
N ASN A 53 -10.95 -6.43 16.32
CA ASN A 53 -10.47 -5.42 17.25
C ASN A 53 -8.95 -5.23 17.07
N ILE A 54 -8.56 -4.28 16.22
CA ILE A 54 -7.14 -3.99 15.95
C ILE A 54 -6.46 -3.38 17.17
N GLU A 55 -7.16 -2.62 18.01
CA GLU A 55 -6.55 -1.97 19.17
C GLU A 55 -6.13 -2.98 20.24
N ASP A 56 -6.99 -3.97 20.52
CA ASP A 56 -6.69 -5.05 21.49
C ASP A 56 -5.65 -6.04 20.95
N SER A 57 -5.70 -6.31 19.64
CA SER A 57 -4.82 -7.26 18.94
C SER A 57 -3.85 -6.54 18.00
N TYR A 58 -3.22 -5.47 18.53
CA TYR A 58 -2.38 -4.60 17.73
C TYR A 58 -1.13 -5.35 17.24
N PRO A 59 -0.74 -5.22 15.96
CA PRO A 59 0.45 -5.92 15.46
C PRO A 59 1.74 -5.44 16.16
N GLU A 60 2.55 -6.38 16.66
CA GLU A 60 3.73 -6.07 17.47
C GLU A 60 4.93 -5.58 16.64
N THR A 61 4.99 -5.98 15.37
CA THR A 61 6.13 -5.67 14.49
C THR A 61 5.75 -4.76 13.31
N PRO A 62 6.69 -3.95 12.77
CA PRO A 62 6.42 -3.13 11.59
C PRO A 62 5.92 -3.94 10.40
N ARG A 63 6.41 -5.17 10.25
CA ARG A 63 6.01 -6.07 9.17
C ARG A 63 4.56 -6.51 9.29
N GLU A 64 4.10 -6.79 10.50
CA GLU A 64 2.72 -7.22 10.73
C GLU A 64 1.73 -6.07 10.59
N VAL A 65 2.12 -4.84 10.97
CA VAL A 65 1.36 -3.62 10.66
C VAL A 65 1.16 -3.49 9.15
N VAL A 66 2.25 -3.53 8.37
CA VAL A 66 2.17 -3.41 6.90
C VAL A 66 1.45 -4.61 6.26
N LYS A 67 1.56 -5.80 6.84
CA LYS A 67 0.82 -6.99 6.38
C LYS A 67 -0.68 -6.83 6.60
N LEU A 68 -1.11 -6.28 7.74
CA LEU A 68 -2.52 -6.00 8.03
C LEU A 68 -3.06 -4.90 7.12
N TYR A 69 -2.27 -3.83 6.91
CA TYR A 69 -2.56 -2.80 5.91
C TYR A 69 -2.83 -3.42 4.52
N GLY A 70 -1.91 -4.26 4.03
CA GLY A 70 -2.06 -4.91 2.72
C GLY A 70 -3.29 -5.83 2.64
N ARG A 71 -3.65 -6.50 3.74
CA ARG A 71 -4.85 -7.34 3.84
C ARG A 71 -6.13 -6.51 3.66
N ILE A 72 -6.22 -5.39 4.41
CA ILE A 72 -7.37 -4.48 4.37
C ILE A 72 -7.49 -3.83 2.99
N VAL A 73 -6.40 -3.29 2.43
CA VAL A 73 -6.40 -2.71 1.09
C VAL A 73 -6.83 -3.72 0.04
N LYS A 74 -6.29 -4.95 0.04
CA LYS A 74 -6.76 -6.00 -0.90
C LYS A 74 -8.25 -6.29 -0.73
N CYS A 75 -8.78 -6.22 0.49
CA CYS A 75 -10.21 -6.40 0.73
C CYS A 75 -11.01 -5.24 0.15
N ILE A 76 -10.62 -3.98 0.39
CA ILE A 76 -11.24 -2.75 -0.16
C ILE A 76 -11.37 -2.84 -1.69
N TYR A 77 -10.29 -3.19 -2.40
CA TYR A 77 -10.29 -3.38 -3.87
C TYR A 77 -10.89 -4.73 -4.30
N GLY A 78 -11.64 -5.38 -3.40
CA GLY A 78 -12.43 -6.56 -3.65
C GLY A 78 -13.59 -6.31 -4.61
N LYS A 79 -14.42 -7.32 -4.85
CA LYS A 79 -15.67 -7.16 -5.61
C LYS A 79 -16.78 -6.86 -4.62
N ASP A 80 -17.87 -6.25 -5.11
CA ASP A 80 -19.09 -6.02 -4.32
C ASP A 80 -18.85 -5.16 -3.07
N MET A 81 -17.92 -4.20 -3.21
CA MET A 81 -17.59 -3.22 -2.18
C MET A 81 -18.50 -2.00 -2.31
N THR A 82 -19.42 -1.84 -1.37
CA THR A 82 -20.29 -0.65 -1.27
C THR A 82 -19.60 0.44 -0.47
N SER A 83 -20.04 1.69 -0.60
CA SER A 83 -19.47 2.83 0.14
C SER A 83 -19.40 2.57 1.65
N ASP A 84 -20.46 2.01 2.26
CA ASP A 84 -20.47 1.65 3.68
C ASP A 84 -19.42 0.59 4.06
N LYS A 85 -19.22 -0.41 3.18
CA LYS A 85 -18.18 -1.44 3.39
C LYS A 85 -16.78 -0.83 3.24
N VAL A 86 -16.58 0.06 2.27
CA VAL A 86 -15.32 0.80 2.10
C VAL A 86 -15.02 1.60 3.36
N GLU A 87 -15.98 2.40 3.83
CA GLU A 87 -15.81 3.25 5.01
C GLU A 87 -15.48 2.43 6.26
N ALA A 88 -16.18 1.30 6.48
CA ALA A 88 -15.90 0.41 7.60
C ALA A 88 -14.44 -0.11 7.56
N LEU A 89 -13.95 -0.51 6.39
CA LEU A 89 -12.56 -0.99 6.24
C LEU A 89 -11.53 0.15 6.30
N VAL A 90 -11.86 1.33 5.80
CA VAL A 90 -10.99 2.52 5.91
C VAL A 90 -10.83 2.93 7.36
N ASN A 91 -11.90 2.87 8.17
CA ASN A 91 -11.80 3.12 9.60
C ASN A 91 -10.88 2.10 10.31
N GLN A 92 -10.98 0.81 9.95
CA GLN A 92 -10.04 -0.22 10.43
C GLN A 92 -8.59 0.08 10.00
N LEU A 93 -8.38 0.52 8.75
CA LEU A 93 -7.07 0.88 8.22
C LEU A 93 -6.44 2.05 8.98
N ARG A 94 -7.25 3.07 9.31
CA ARG A 94 -6.83 4.31 9.97
C ARG A 94 -6.33 4.09 11.40
N VAL A 95 -6.69 2.99 12.07
CA VAL A 95 -6.11 2.60 13.38
C VAL A 95 -4.59 2.41 13.30
N LEU A 96 -4.08 2.02 12.13
CA LEU A 96 -2.65 1.81 11.87
C LEU A 96 -1.90 3.09 11.52
N PHE A 97 -2.59 4.20 11.31
CA PHE A 97 -1.98 5.45 10.84
C PHE A 97 -1.48 6.28 12.00
N ASP A 98 -0.39 6.96 11.73
CA ASP A 98 0.16 7.98 12.60
C ASP A 98 -0.76 9.21 12.67
N GLU A 99 -0.72 9.94 13.79
CA GLU A 99 -1.55 11.14 14.01
C GLU A 99 -1.31 12.20 12.92
N GLU A 100 -0.05 12.46 12.56
CA GLU A 100 0.29 13.44 11.51
C GLU A 100 -0.30 13.02 10.15
N LEU A 101 -0.32 11.70 9.87
CA LEU A 101 -0.93 11.18 8.64
C LEU A 101 -2.46 11.31 8.67
N LEU A 102 -3.09 11.14 9.85
CA LEU A 102 -4.53 11.29 10.01
C LEU A 102 -4.98 12.75 9.86
N GLU A 103 -4.21 13.70 10.39
CA GLU A 103 -4.46 15.14 10.31
C GLU A 103 -4.38 15.64 8.86
N GLU A 104 -3.33 15.25 8.14
CA GLU A 104 -3.10 15.63 6.74
C GLU A 104 -4.04 14.91 5.75
N ASN A 105 -4.70 13.82 6.18
CA ASN A 105 -5.63 13.05 5.37
C ASN A 105 -6.98 12.87 6.06
N PRO A 106 -7.85 13.92 6.08
CA PRO A 106 -9.19 13.82 6.65
C PRO A 106 -10.00 12.68 6.03
N LEU A 107 -10.81 12.00 6.85
CA LEU A 107 -11.56 10.80 6.43
C LEU A 107 -12.42 11.04 5.17
N GLU A 108 -13.16 12.14 5.14
CA GLU A 108 -14.04 12.48 4.01
C GLU A 108 -13.25 12.63 2.70
N MET A 109 -12.11 13.34 2.76
CA MET A 109 -11.20 13.51 1.61
C MET A 109 -10.61 12.18 1.16
N GLN A 110 -10.22 11.31 2.10
CA GLN A 110 -9.73 9.98 1.80
C GLN A 110 -10.79 9.11 1.11
N LEU A 111 -12.04 9.12 1.62
CA LEU A 111 -13.15 8.36 1.06
C LEU A 111 -13.52 8.86 -0.34
N GLN A 112 -13.52 10.18 -0.56
CA GLN A 112 -13.81 10.75 -1.88
C GLN A 112 -12.74 10.37 -2.92
N ALA A 113 -11.45 10.45 -2.54
CA ALA A 113 -10.35 10.03 -3.42
C ALA A 113 -10.43 8.52 -3.73
N LEU A 114 -10.73 7.71 -2.72
CA LEU A 114 -10.85 6.26 -2.86
C LEU A 114 -12.07 5.84 -3.70
N ASP A 115 -13.20 6.54 -3.61
CA ASP A 115 -14.37 6.27 -4.47
C ASP A 115 -14.04 6.50 -5.95
N TYR A 116 -13.33 7.59 -6.27
CA TYR A 116 -12.85 7.84 -7.63
C TYR A 116 -11.89 6.74 -8.10
N ASP A 117 -10.95 6.32 -7.24
CA ASP A 117 -9.99 5.28 -7.59
C ASP A 117 -10.64 3.91 -7.78
N LEU A 118 -11.57 3.52 -6.90
CA LEU A 118 -12.32 2.26 -7.01
C LEU A 118 -13.16 2.19 -8.29
N LYS A 119 -13.82 3.30 -8.67
CA LYS A 119 -14.55 3.38 -9.94
C LYS A 119 -13.63 3.09 -11.13
N ASN A 120 -12.49 3.78 -11.20
CA ASN A 120 -11.51 3.56 -12.26
C ASN A 120 -10.95 2.13 -12.25
N PHE A 121 -10.65 1.59 -11.07
CA PHE A 121 -10.12 0.25 -10.88
C PHE A 121 -11.10 -0.82 -11.41
N TYR A 122 -12.39 -0.66 -11.09
CA TYR A 122 -13.45 -1.58 -11.55
C TYR A 122 -13.76 -1.42 -13.04
N GLU A 123 -13.82 -0.20 -13.56
CA GLU A 123 -13.99 0.06 -15.00
C GLU A 123 -12.86 -0.55 -15.83
N ASN A 124 -11.63 -0.47 -15.33
CA ASN A 124 -10.45 -1.10 -15.93
C ASN A 124 -10.38 -2.61 -15.74
N LYS A 125 -11.33 -3.23 -15.01
CA LYS A 125 -11.36 -4.67 -14.71
C LYS A 125 -10.07 -5.15 -14.02
N GLU A 126 -9.46 -4.29 -13.23
CA GLU A 126 -8.26 -4.62 -12.48
C GLU A 126 -8.61 -5.50 -11.28
N VAL A 127 -7.64 -6.32 -10.86
CA VAL A 127 -7.77 -7.20 -9.70
C VAL A 127 -6.47 -7.24 -8.93
N ILE A 128 -6.51 -6.88 -7.65
CA ILE A 128 -5.45 -7.21 -6.70
C ILE A 128 -5.67 -8.67 -6.27
N PHE A 129 -4.87 -9.59 -6.81
CA PHE A 129 -5.02 -11.00 -6.50
C PHE A 129 -4.07 -11.47 -5.40
N ASN A 130 -2.98 -10.75 -5.15
CA ASN A 130 -2.04 -11.06 -4.08
C ASN A 130 -1.37 -9.79 -3.53
N TYR A 131 -0.92 -9.84 -2.28
CA TYR A 131 0.00 -8.88 -1.70
C TYR A 131 1.11 -9.61 -0.94
N GLU A 132 2.29 -9.00 -0.86
CA GLU A 132 3.45 -9.61 -0.21
C GLU A 132 4.33 -8.55 0.46
N VAL A 133 4.62 -8.75 1.74
CA VAL A 133 5.63 -7.98 2.48
C VAL A 133 7.00 -8.59 2.20
N ASN A 134 7.93 -7.79 1.67
CA ASN A 134 9.28 -8.27 1.36
C ASN A 134 10.04 -8.60 2.66
N LYS A 135 10.31 -9.89 2.87
CA LYS A 135 11.00 -10.41 4.06
C LYS A 135 12.40 -9.85 4.28
N ASN A 136 13.05 -9.29 3.27
CA ASN A 136 14.41 -8.74 3.40
C ASN A 136 14.44 -7.20 3.43
N SER A 137 13.27 -6.55 3.40
CA SER A 137 13.17 -5.08 3.30
C SER A 137 13.15 -4.34 4.63
N LEU A 138 13.00 -5.02 5.77
CA LEU A 138 12.93 -4.34 7.06
C LEU A 138 14.27 -3.68 7.38
N VAL A 139 14.24 -2.37 7.52
CA VAL A 139 15.34 -1.58 8.07
C VAL A 139 14.82 -0.83 9.27
N THR A 140 15.48 -0.96 10.41
CA THR A 140 15.15 -0.21 11.63
C THR A 140 16.21 0.84 11.94
N GLY A 141 15.84 1.84 12.72
CA GLY A 141 16.73 2.88 13.20
C GLY A 141 15.97 3.94 13.98
N LYS A 142 16.62 5.06 14.30
CA LYS A 142 15.97 6.22 14.91
C LYS A 142 15.92 7.39 13.94
N VAL A 143 14.77 8.05 13.87
CA VAL A 143 14.60 9.34 13.19
C VAL A 143 14.17 10.33 14.26
N ASP A 144 14.97 11.39 14.44
CA ASP A 144 14.73 12.42 15.47
C ASP A 144 14.51 11.84 16.88
N GLY A 145 15.23 10.75 17.20
CA GLY A 145 15.18 10.07 18.49
C GLY A 145 14.08 9.00 18.63
N ILE A 146 13.15 8.90 17.68
CA ILE A 146 12.01 7.98 17.69
C ILE A 146 12.35 6.70 16.92
N GLU A 147 12.05 5.53 17.51
CA GLU A 147 12.20 4.23 16.83
C GLU A 147 11.36 4.20 15.55
N SER A 148 12.02 3.91 14.44
CA SER A 148 11.47 4.00 13.09
C SER A 148 11.86 2.78 12.27
N ALA A 149 11.01 2.43 11.31
CA ALA A 149 11.23 1.29 10.43
C ALA A 149 10.78 1.60 9.00
N THR A 150 11.45 0.99 8.02
CA THR A 150 10.96 0.92 6.65
C THR A 150 10.68 -0.52 6.24
N VAL A 151 9.61 -0.72 5.46
CA VAL A 151 9.16 -2.03 5.00
C VAL A 151 8.61 -1.91 3.57
N GLU A 152 9.01 -2.80 2.67
CA GLU A 152 8.45 -2.88 1.31
C GLU A 152 7.23 -3.81 1.30
N LEU A 153 6.11 -3.30 0.79
CA LEU A 153 4.92 -4.05 0.43
C LEU A 153 4.79 -4.08 -1.09
N SER A 154 4.32 -5.19 -1.64
CA SER A 154 4.00 -5.28 -3.05
C SER A 154 2.60 -5.82 -3.27
N PHE A 155 1.87 -5.23 -4.21
CA PHE A 155 0.59 -5.72 -4.70
C PHE A 155 0.80 -6.32 -6.07
N SER A 156 0.29 -7.53 -6.28
CA SER A 156 0.22 -8.16 -7.60
C SER A 156 -1.14 -7.92 -8.20
N LEU A 157 -1.14 -7.23 -9.33
CA LEU A 157 -2.32 -6.81 -10.06
C LEU A 157 -2.44 -7.62 -11.34
N ARG A 158 -3.67 -7.86 -11.75
CA ARG A 158 -3.98 -8.43 -13.05
C ARG A 158 -5.04 -7.60 -13.75
N LYS A 159 -4.80 -7.30 -15.02
CA LYS A 159 -5.78 -6.75 -15.96
C LYS A 159 -5.86 -7.70 -17.15
N ASP A 160 -6.97 -8.42 -17.26
CA ASP A 160 -7.14 -9.52 -18.22
C ASP A 160 -5.98 -10.56 -18.14
N LYS A 161 -5.06 -10.55 -19.11
CA LYS A 161 -3.89 -11.44 -19.18
C LYS A 161 -2.59 -10.77 -18.73
N GLU A 162 -2.62 -9.47 -18.50
CA GLU A 162 -1.46 -8.69 -18.10
C GLU A 162 -1.30 -8.73 -16.58
N TYR A 163 -0.07 -8.96 -16.15
CA TYR A 163 0.31 -9.00 -14.74
C TYR A 163 1.25 -7.84 -14.44
N ALA A 164 0.91 -7.09 -13.40
CA ALA A 164 1.72 -6.00 -12.90
C ALA A 164 2.04 -6.23 -11.42
N ARG A 165 3.08 -5.53 -10.95
CA ARG A 165 3.41 -5.47 -9.53
C ARG A 165 3.65 -4.02 -9.15
N SER A 166 2.81 -3.49 -8.26
CA SER A 166 3.07 -2.24 -7.56
C SER A 166 3.93 -2.54 -6.33
N LYS A 167 4.89 -1.69 -6.04
CA LYS A 167 5.79 -1.80 -4.88
C LYS A 167 5.78 -0.47 -4.15
N GLU A 168 5.63 -0.55 -2.84
CA GLU A 168 5.54 0.61 -1.95
C GLU A 168 6.53 0.44 -0.80
N LEU A 169 7.28 1.49 -0.51
CA LEU A 169 8.17 1.55 0.65
C LEU A 169 7.47 2.34 1.76
N PHE A 170 7.05 1.63 2.80
CA PHE A 170 6.41 2.20 3.99
C PHE A 170 7.47 2.75 4.94
N LEU A 171 7.13 3.87 5.58
CA LEU A 171 7.79 4.39 6.76
C LEU A 171 6.85 4.26 7.96
N LEU A 172 7.37 3.71 9.04
CA LEU A 172 6.69 3.57 10.32
C LEU A 172 7.52 4.20 11.44
N ARG A 173 6.85 4.69 12.48
CA ARG A 173 7.45 5.09 13.75
C ARG A 173 6.69 4.52 14.93
N GLN A 174 7.32 4.37 16.09
CA GLN A 174 6.59 4.04 17.32
C GLN A 174 5.95 5.31 17.90
N ASP A 175 4.69 5.19 18.33
CA ASP A 175 4.03 6.20 19.16
C ASP A 175 4.48 6.11 20.63
N SER A 176 3.89 6.94 21.50
CA SER A 176 4.20 6.97 22.94
C SER A 176 3.91 5.66 23.66
N ASP A 177 3.02 4.83 23.12
CA ASP A 177 2.63 3.53 23.67
C ASP A 177 3.48 2.38 23.10
N GLY A 178 4.47 2.71 22.25
CA GLY A 178 5.33 1.74 21.57
C GLY A 178 4.66 1.02 20.41
N LYS A 179 3.46 1.43 19.98
CA LYS A 179 2.77 0.85 18.82
C LYS A 179 3.37 1.41 17.53
N TRP A 180 3.63 0.53 16.57
CA TRP A 180 4.12 0.93 15.26
C TRP A 180 3.00 1.57 14.44
N LYS A 181 3.18 2.84 14.04
CA LYS A 181 2.24 3.63 13.25
C LYS A 181 2.81 3.94 11.88
N ILE A 182 1.96 3.88 10.85
CA ILE A 182 2.32 4.20 9.47
C ILE A 182 2.35 5.73 9.34
N VAL A 183 3.53 6.27 9.06
CA VAL A 183 3.72 7.71 8.79
C VAL A 183 3.40 8.03 7.33
N GLY A 184 3.70 7.09 6.43
CA GLY A 184 3.41 7.24 5.00
C GLY A 184 4.12 6.17 4.18
N TRP A 185 3.95 6.23 2.86
CA TRP A 185 4.60 5.34 1.91
C TRP A 185 4.84 6.03 0.57
N GLN A 186 5.78 5.47 -0.21
CA GLN A 186 6.08 5.94 -1.56
C GLN A 186 6.19 4.78 -2.54
N LEU A 187 5.81 5.02 -3.79
CA LEU A 187 5.97 4.04 -4.86
C LEU A 187 7.44 3.84 -5.22
N ILE A 188 7.87 2.58 -5.25
CA ILE A 188 9.19 2.20 -5.74
C ILE A 188 9.10 2.14 -7.27
N LYS A 189 9.56 3.21 -7.94
CA LYS A 189 9.64 3.24 -9.40
C LYS A 189 10.60 2.14 -9.89
N LYS A 190 10.21 1.41 -10.93
CA LYS A 190 11.17 0.60 -11.69
C LYS A 190 12.15 1.56 -12.35
N GLU A 191 13.45 1.36 -12.12
CA GLU A 191 14.46 1.98 -12.97
C GLU A 191 14.32 1.40 -14.38
N ASP A 192 13.93 2.24 -15.35
CA ASP A 192 13.99 1.88 -16.76
C ASP A 192 15.46 1.76 -17.17
N LYS A 193 15.93 0.53 -17.40
CA LYS A 193 17.27 0.24 -17.96
C LYS A 193 17.42 0.66 -19.44
N SER A 194 16.75 1.72 -19.91
CA SER A 194 16.78 2.18 -21.30
C SER A 194 17.60 3.45 -21.54
N LYS A 195 18.24 4.05 -20.52
CA LYS A 195 19.06 5.27 -20.68
C LYS A 195 20.55 5.13 -20.36
N SER A 196 21.16 3.93 -20.48
CA SER A 196 22.63 3.79 -20.44
C SER A 196 23.27 3.44 -21.78
N ALA A 197 22.54 3.60 -22.89
CA ALA A 197 23.06 3.40 -24.25
C ALA A 197 22.99 4.70 -25.06
N LYS A 198 23.61 5.78 -24.55
CA LYS A 198 24.01 6.96 -25.32
C LYS A 198 24.95 7.81 -24.47
N GLU A 199 26.18 7.33 -24.34
CA GLU A 199 27.39 8.13 -24.18
C GLU A 199 28.57 7.16 -24.32
N LYS A 200 28.95 6.96 -25.58
CA LYS A 200 30.31 6.65 -25.98
C LYS A 200 30.77 7.77 -26.90
#